data_AF-A0A6B9TK79-F1
#
_entry.id   AF-A0A6B9TK79-F1
#
_cell.length_a   1.000
_cell.length_b   1.000
_cell.length_c   1.000
_cell.angle_alpha   90.00
_cell.angle_beta   90.00
_cell.angle_gamma   90.00
#
_symmetry.space_group_name_H-M   'P 1'
#
loop_
_entity.id
_entity.type
_entity.pdbx_description
1 polymer ?
#
loop_
_entity_poly.entity_id
_entity_poly.type
_entity_poly.pdbx_seq_one_letter_code
_entity_poly.pdbx_strand_id
1 'polypeptide(L)'
;MGRYRWAVIAVAAGLGAGLLSAILSVRFQLVVFGFNIMYIVSPLLAGFVESYIAGRKYGASTGAVSAILVFFAVNIYGWFFPAEPIEWNVFTVGGLMLAFQAAFPTAVNFLLAAIITYLLGLAGKGVGDLLVPKNGSIPLGYDAGGEMLGIAAGEAVGKPDEITELRRLAVERMLQNAEAMGAVGVVDIDVEVTVLRGLGGEVLAVTATGTAVKG
;
A
#
# COMPACT_ATOMS: atom_id res chain seq x y z
N MET A 1 -25.65 -7.49 -2.84
CA MET A 1 -25.93 -7.00 -1.46
C MET A 1 -25.11 -7.66 -0.34
N GLY A 2 -24.49 -8.84 -0.51
CA GLY A 2 -23.70 -9.48 0.57
C GLY A 2 -22.36 -8.81 0.91
N ARG A 3 -21.76 -8.07 -0.04
CA ARG A 3 -20.37 -7.59 0.07
C ARG A 3 -20.16 -6.42 1.02
N TYR A 4 -21.12 -5.53 1.23
CA TYR A 4 -20.97 -4.43 2.20
C TYR A 4 -21.25 -4.86 3.65
N ARG A 5 -22.06 -5.90 3.85
CA ARG A 5 -22.51 -6.35 5.18
C ARG A 5 -21.36 -6.89 6.03
N TRP A 6 -20.48 -7.72 5.49
CA TRP A 6 -19.34 -8.19 6.28
C TRP A 6 -18.20 -7.20 6.39
N ALA A 7 -18.10 -6.16 5.54
CA ALA A 7 -17.16 -5.08 5.75
C ALA A 7 -17.54 -4.31 7.03
N VAL A 8 -18.84 -4.04 7.19
CA VAL A 8 -19.38 -3.46 8.44
C VAL A 8 -19.15 -4.39 9.63
N ILE A 9 -19.33 -5.71 9.49
CA ILE A 9 -19.05 -6.67 10.57
C ILE A 9 -17.56 -6.72 10.93
N ALA A 10 -16.67 -6.68 9.94
CA ALA A 10 -15.22 -6.68 10.16
C ALA A 10 -14.78 -5.41 10.91
N VAL A 11 -15.29 -4.25 10.52
CA VAL A 11 -15.05 -2.97 11.20
C VAL A 11 -15.62 -3.01 12.63
N ALA A 12 -16.84 -3.52 12.82
CA ALA A 12 -17.45 -3.64 14.15
C ALA A 12 -16.67 -4.60 15.06
N ALA A 13 -16.19 -5.73 14.52
CA ALA A 13 -15.38 -6.69 15.25
C ALA A 13 -13.99 -6.12 15.60
N GLY A 14 -13.35 -5.42 14.67
CA GLY A 14 -12.09 -4.71 14.90
C GLY A 14 -12.23 -3.63 15.99
N LEU A 15 -13.28 -2.82 15.90
CA LEU A 15 -13.57 -1.78 16.89
C LEU A 15 -13.84 -2.38 18.28
N GLY A 16 -14.61 -3.47 18.34
CA GLY A 16 -14.85 -4.20 19.59
C GLY A 16 -13.57 -4.77 20.20
N ALA A 17 -12.69 -5.39 19.39
CA ALA A 17 -11.42 -5.93 19.84
C ALA A 17 -10.45 -4.83 20.33
N GLY A 18 -10.39 -3.70 19.62
CA GLY A 18 -9.60 -2.54 20.01
C GLY A 18 -10.08 -1.95 21.34
N LEU A 19 -11.38 -1.72 21.51
CA LEU A 19 -11.93 -1.20 22.77
C LEU A 19 -11.74 -2.18 23.94
N LEU A 20 -11.91 -3.49 23.72
CA LEU A 20 -11.60 -4.52 24.72
C LEU A 20 -10.13 -4.48 25.13
N SER A 21 -9.22 -4.35 24.17
CA SER A 21 -7.79 -4.21 24.44
C SER A 21 -7.47 -2.95 25.25
N ALA A 22 -8.13 -1.83 24.95
CA ALA A 22 -7.98 -0.59 25.71
C ALA A 22 -8.47 -0.76 27.17
N ILE A 23 -9.64 -1.37 27.36
CA ILE A 23 -10.19 -1.64 28.71
C ILE A 23 -9.25 -2.54 29.51
N LEU A 24 -8.74 -3.62 28.89
CA LEU A 24 -7.78 -4.51 29.54
C LEU A 24 -6.50 -3.76 29.91
N SER A 25 -5.99 -2.91 29.02
CA SER A 25 -4.79 -2.11 29.26
C SER A 25 -4.94 -1.15 30.43
N VAL A 26 -6.12 -0.52 30.58
CA VAL A 26 -6.44 0.33 31.74
C VAL A 26 -6.62 -0.50 33.01
N ARG A 27 -7.32 -1.64 32.94
CA ARG A 27 -7.63 -2.49 34.10
C ARG A 27 -6.40 -3.14 34.72
N PHE A 28 -5.43 -3.50 33.89
CA PHE A 28 -4.16 -4.11 34.29
C PHE A 28 -3.02 -3.09 34.44
N GLN A 29 -3.29 -1.79 34.27
CA GLN A 29 -2.28 -0.72 34.37
C GLN A 29 -1.05 -1.03 33.51
N LEU A 30 -1.27 -1.40 32.25
CA LEU A 30 -0.20 -1.73 31.32
C LEU A 30 0.54 -0.45 30.90
N VAL A 31 1.47 -0.04 31.74
CA VAL A 31 2.28 1.16 31.58
C VAL A 31 3.73 0.72 31.42
N VAL A 32 4.31 1.03 30.27
CA VAL A 32 5.71 0.74 29.96
C VAL A 32 6.43 2.08 29.88
N PHE A 33 7.42 2.30 30.75
CA PHE A 33 8.16 3.58 30.84
C PHE A 33 7.27 4.82 31.04
N GLY A 34 6.18 4.71 31.82
CA GLY A 34 5.25 5.83 32.05
C GLY A 34 4.28 6.10 30.90
N PHE A 35 4.37 5.35 29.80
CA PHE A 35 3.46 5.45 28.66
C PHE A 35 2.43 4.31 28.72
N ASN A 36 1.14 4.66 28.70
CA ASN A 36 0.07 3.66 28.63
C ASN A 36 0.04 3.03 27.24
N ILE A 37 0.30 1.74 27.16
CA ILE A 37 0.44 1.05 25.86
C ILE A 37 -0.88 0.98 25.09
N MET A 38 -2.02 1.29 25.72
CA MET A 38 -3.33 1.30 25.05
C MET A 38 -3.36 2.19 23.82
N TYR A 39 -2.57 3.28 23.79
CA TYR A 39 -2.51 4.23 22.67
C TYR A 39 -1.89 3.62 21.40
N ILE A 40 -1.13 2.52 21.55
CA ILE A 40 -0.46 1.84 20.44
C ILE A 40 -1.12 0.47 20.19
N VAL A 41 -1.31 -0.32 21.24
CA VAL A 41 -1.75 -1.72 21.13
C VAL A 41 -3.22 -1.81 20.70
N SER A 42 -4.08 -0.92 21.20
CA SER A 42 -5.52 -0.99 20.91
C SER A 42 -5.86 -0.66 19.44
N PRO A 43 -5.31 0.42 18.83
CA PRO A 43 -5.51 0.68 17.41
C PRO A 43 -4.95 -0.42 16.50
N LEU A 44 -3.77 -0.96 16.85
CA LEU A 44 -3.15 -2.05 16.08
C LEU A 44 -3.99 -3.33 16.12
N LEU A 45 -4.47 -3.73 17.31
CA LEU A 45 -5.37 -4.88 17.44
C LEU A 45 -6.67 -4.69 16.67
N ALA A 46 -7.24 -3.48 16.69
CA ALA A 46 -8.45 -3.17 15.94
C ALA A 46 -8.25 -3.38 14.44
N GLY A 47 -7.21 -2.74 13.88
CA GLY A 47 -6.86 -2.86 12.47
C GLY A 47 -6.50 -4.28 12.05
N PHE A 48 -5.80 -5.02 12.92
CA PHE A 48 -5.44 -6.42 12.67
C PHE A 48 -6.69 -7.31 12.60
N VAL A 49 -7.60 -7.20 13.56
CA VAL A 49 -8.82 -8.03 13.60
C VAL A 49 -9.73 -7.71 12.42
N GLU A 50 -9.91 -6.43 12.08
CA GLU A 50 -10.64 -6.03 10.88
C GLU A 50 -10.01 -6.60 9.62
N SER A 51 -8.69 -6.41 9.44
CA SER A 51 -7.97 -6.85 8.24
C SER A 51 -7.96 -8.37 8.11
N TYR A 52 -7.89 -9.10 9.22
CA TYR A 52 -7.94 -10.56 9.24
C TYR A 52 -9.31 -11.08 8.80
N ILE A 53 -10.38 -10.52 9.34
CA ILE A 53 -11.77 -10.91 9.00
C ILE A 53 -12.09 -10.49 7.56
N ALA A 54 -11.70 -9.29 7.16
CA ALA A 54 -11.92 -8.78 5.82
C ALA A 54 -11.12 -9.59 4.78
N GLY A 55 -9.85 -9.88 5.04
CA GLY A 55 -8.99 -10.66 4.16
C GLY A 55 -9.52 -12.06 3.89
N ARG A 56 -9.99 -12.78 4.92
CA ARG A 56 -10.53 -14.15 4.76
C ARG A 56 -11.88 -14.23 4.04
N LYS A 57 -12.72 -13.20 4.14
CA LYS A 57 -14.08 -13.21 3.57
C LYS A 57 -14.20 -12.44 2.24
N TYR A 58 -13.28 -11.52 1.96
CA TYR A 58 -13.37 -10.61 0.81
C TYR A 58 -12.16 -10.56 -0.12
N GLY A 59 -11.01 -11.10 0.28
CA GLY A 59 -9.77 -10.97 -0.50
C GLY A 59 -9.26 -9.54 -0.66
N ALA A 60 -9.82 -8.57 0.08
CA ALA A 60 -9.43 -7.16 0.04
C ALA A 60 -9.40 -6.58 1.46
N SER A 61 -8.37 -5.78 1.75
CA SER A 61 -8.28 -5.03 3.01
C SER A 61 -9.24 -3.83 2.96
N THR A 62 -10.01 -3.63 4.02
CA THR A 62 -10.85 -2.43 4.20
C THR A 62 -10.04 -1.20 4.59
N GLY A 63 -8.71 -1.31 4.71
CA GLY A 63 -7.83 -0.19 5.00
C GLY A 63 -7.64 0.11 6.50
N ALA A 64 -7.97 -0.86 7.36
CA ALA A 64 -7.87 -0.74 8.82
C ALA A 64 -8.62 0.49 9.38
N VAL A 65 -9.86 0.68 8.95
CA VAL A 65 -10.70 1.83 9.37
C VAL A 65 -10.92 1.83 10.88
N SER A 66 -11.06 0.65 11.50
CA SER A 66 -11.19 0.46 12.94
C SER A 66 -9.94 0.88 13.71
N ALA A 67 -8.74 0.76 13.13
CA ALA A 67 -7.52 1.27 13.76
C ALA A 67 -7.59 2.79 13.91
N ILE A 68 -8.03 3.49 12.86
CA ILE A 68 -8.19 4.94 12.88
C ILE A 68 -9.27 5.36 13.89
N LEU A 69 -10.42 4.66 13.88
CA LEU A 69 -11.52 4.94 14.82
C LEU A 69 -11.10 4.72 16.28
N VAL A 70 -10.43 3.61 16.58
CA VAL A 70 -9.95 3.30 17.93
C VAL A 70 -8.81 4.24 18.34
N PHE A 71 -7.94 4.63 17.41
CA PHE A 71 -6.90 5.63 17.67
C PHE A 71 -7.51 6.96 18.14
N PHE A 72 -8.48 7.50 17.40
CA PHE A 72 -9.15 8.73 17.82
C PHE A 72 -9.93 8.54 19.11
N ALA A 73 -10.67 7.45 19.27
CA ALA A 73 -11.46 7.19 20.48
C ALA A 73 -10.59 7.13 21.74
N VAL A 74 -9.46 6.42 21.68
CA VAL A 74 -8.54 6.25 22.83
C VAL A 74 -7.80 7.55 23.13
N ASN A 75 -7.39 8.32 22.12
CA ASN A 75 -6.75 9.63 22.32
C ASN A 75 -7.73 10.66 22.91
N ILE A 76 -8.97 10.74 22.38
CA ILE A 76 -10.01 11.60 22.92
C ILE A 76 -10.30 11.20 24.38
N TYR A 77 -10.47 9.91 24.66
CA TYR A 77 -10.66 9.44 26.03
C TYR A 77 -9.49 9.85 26.95
N GLY A 78 -8.25 9.66 26.51
CA GLY A 78 -7.06 10.05 27.26
C GLY A 78 -6.97 11.55 27.54
N TRP A 79 -7.49 12.40 26.64
CA TRP A 79 -7.52 13.86 26.83
C TRP A 79 -8.65 14.33 27.73
N PHE A 80 -9.85 13.74 27.61
CA PHE A 80 -11.04 14.17 28.36
C PHE A 80 -11.18 13.50 29.73
N PHE A 81 -10.59 12.32 29.92
CA PHE A 81 -10.60 11.56 31.18
C PHE A 81 -9.18 11.14 31.59
N PRO A 82 -8.28 12.10 31.84
CA PRO A 82 -6.93 11.79 32.27
C PRO A 82 -6.98 11.15 33.67
N ALA A 83 -6.12 10.13 33.90
CA ALA A 83 -6.06 9.40 35.17
C ALA A 83 -5.67 10.29 36.36
N GLU A 84 -4.97 11.38 36.08
CA GLU A 84 -4.71 12.47 37.00
C GLU A 84 -5.34 13.74 36.40
N PRO A 85 -6.19 14.48 37.14
CA PRO A 85 -6.71 15.76 36.68
C PRO A 85 -5.54 16.66 36.27
N ILE A 86 -5.59 17.22 35.07
CA ILE A 86 -4.63 18.23 34.63
C ILE A 86 -4.81 19.44 35.55
N GLU A 87 -3.95 19.53 36.55
CA GLU A 87 -3.81 20.76 37.32
C GLU A 87 -3.20 21.80 36.39
N TRP A 88 -3.91 22.90 36.14
CA TRP A 88 -3.45 24.04 35.35
C TRP A 88 -2.40 24.86 36.12
N ASN A 89 -1.34 24.19 36.54
CA ASN A 89 -0.19 24.81 37.18
C ASN A 89 0.88 25.14 36.11
N VAL A 90 1.84 25.97 36.49
CA VAL A 90 2.94 26.42 35.60
C VAL A 90 3.76 25.26 35.04
N PHE A 91 3.89 24.16 35.80
CA PHE A 91 4.64 22.99 35.36
C PHE A 91 3.90 22.20 34.28
N THR A 92 2.57 22.09 34.37
CA THR A 92 1.75 21.44 33.35
C THR A 92 1.73 22.22 32.05
N VAL A 93 1.53 23.55 32.12
CA VAL A 93 1.57 24.43 30.94
C VAL A 93 2.98 24.46 30.34
N GLY A 94 4.01 24.56 31.18
CA GLY A 94 5.42 24.52 30.75
C GLY A 94 5.80 23.18 30.11
N GLY A 95 5.37 22.06 30.69
CA GLY A 95 5.58 20.72 30.14
C GLY A 95 4.88 20.52 28.79
N LEU A 96 3.64 21.00 28.65
CA LEU A 96 2.91 20.97 27.39
C LEU A 96 3.61 21.82 26.31
N MET A 97 4.11 23.02 26.67
CA MET A 97 4.87 23.88 25.77
C MET A 97 6.18 23.23 25.31
N LEU A 98 6.91 22.56 26.22
CA LEU A 98 8.14 21.83 25.88
C LEU A 98 7.85 20.62 24.98
N ALA A 99 6.78 19.89 25.25
CA ALA A 99 6.33 18.78 24.41
C ALA A 99 5.94 19.26 23.00
N PHE A 100 5.17 20.34 22.90
CA PHE A 100 4.86 20.96 21.60
C PHE A 100 6.12 21.47 20.90
N GLN A 101 7.03 22.11 21.62
CA GLN A 101 8.30 22.60 21.07
C GLN A 101 9.13 21.47 20.44
N ALA A 102 9.13 20.27 21.03
CA ALA A 102 9.80 19.10 20.45
C ALA A 102 9.01 18.41 19.33
N ALA A 103 7.67 18.46 19.39
CA ALA A 103 6.79 17.83 18.40
C ALA A 103 6.76 18.60 17.06
N PHE A 104 6.83 19.94 17.08
CA PHE A 104 6.76 20.77 15.87
C PHE A 104 7.89 20.46 14.87
N PRO A 105 9.19 20.47 15.25
CA PRO A 105 10.28 20.12 14.34
C PRO A 105 10.13 18.72 13.76
N THR A 106 9.77 17.74 14.59
CA THR A 106 9.55 16.35 14.17
C THR A 106 8.41 16.24 13.15
N ALA A 107 7.28 16.89 13.42
CA ALA A 107 6.13 16.90 12.51
C ALA A 107 6.46 17.58 11.17
N VAL A 108 7.16 18.72 11.20
CA VAL A 108 7.62 19.42 10.00
C VAL A 108 8.58 18.55 9.20
N ASN A 109 9.52 17.86 9.84
CA ASN A 109 10.45 16.96 9.16
C ASN A 109 9.74 15.80 8.45
N PHE A 110 8.76 15.17 9.09
CA PHE A 110 7.98 14.11 8.44
C PHE A 110 7.14 14.64 7.27
N LEU A 111 6.54 15.82 7.43
CA LEU A 111 5.79 16.47 6.35
C LEU A 111 6.70 16.80 5.15
N LEU A 112 7.88 17.38 5.41
CA LEU A 112 8.87 17.67 4.38
C LEU A 112 9.35 16.40 3.69
N ALA A 113 9.65 15.34 4.45
CA ALA A 113 10.03 14.04 3.88
C ALA A 113 8.94 13.50 2.95
N ALA A 114 7.67 13.52 3.37
CA ALA A 114 6.55 13.08 2.55
C ALA A 114 6.40 13.91 1.27
N ILE A 115 6.52 15.24 1.37
CA ILE A 115 6.46 16.14 0.21
C ILE A 115 7.64 15.87 -0.74
N ILE A 116 8.86 15.73 -0.21
CA ILE A 116 10.05 15.44 -1.02
C ILE A 116 9.89 14.10 -1.74
N THR A 117 9.47 13.04 -1.05
CA THR A 117 9.20 11.73 -1.67
C THR A 117 8.14 11.83 -2.76
N TYR A 118 7.07 12.59 -2.53
CA TYR A 118 6.03 12.82 -3.53
C TYR A 118 6.55 13.58 -4.75
N LEU A 119 7.32 14.65 -4.55
CA LEU A 119 7.91 15.44 -5.62
C LEU A 119 8.95 14.65 -6.41
N LEU A 120 9.78 13.85 -5.74
CA LEU A 120 10.71 12.93 -6.39
C LEU A 120 9.96 11.88 -7.23
N GLY A 121 8.85 11.34 -6.72
CA GLY A 121 7.98 10.44 -7.48
C GLY A 121 7.40 11.10 -8.73
N LEU A 122 6.94 12.34 -8.62
CA LEU A 122 6.42 13.11 -9.76
C LEU A 122 7.53 13.44 -10.78
N ALA A 123 8.71 13.82 -10.32
CA ALA A 123 9.87 14.05 -11.16
C ALA A 123 10.31 12.76 -11.87
N GLY A 124 10.34 11.63 -11.15
CA GLY A 124 10.62 10.30 -11.71
C GLY A 124 9.61 9.91 -12.79
N LYS A 125 8.33 10.23 -12.59
CA LYS A 125 7.31 10.07 -13.63
C LYS A 125 7.62 10.93 -14.86
N GLY A 126 7.94 12.22 -14.68
CA GLY A 126 8.26 13.12 -15.78
C GLY A 126 9.51 12.71 -16.58
N VAL A 127 10.54 12.20 -15.90
CA VAL A 127 11.73 11.61 -16.55
C VAL A 127 11.37 10.32 -17.28
N GLY A 128 10.53 9.47 -16.69
CA GLY A 128 9.99 8.28 -17.36
C GLY A 128 9.25 8.65 -18.64
N ASP A 129 8.37 9.66 -18.60
CA ASP A 129 7.61 10.12 -19.77
C ASP A 129 8.51 10.72 -20.87
N LEU A 130 9.70 11.24 -20.52
CA LEU A 130 10.67 11.80 -21.48
C LEU A 130 11.58 10.72 -22.09
N LEU A 131 11.98 9.72 -21.30
CA LEU A 131 12.86 8.64 -21.72
C LEU A 131 12.10 7.51 -22.44
N VAL A 132 10.79 7.37 -22.18
CA VAL A 132 9.92 6.42 -22.87
C VAL A 132 9.44 7.05 -24.19
N PRO A 133 9.83 6.52 -25.36
CA PRO A 133 9.34 7.00 -26.65
C PRO A 133 7.82 6.91 -26.67
N LYS A 134 7.16 7.92 -27.25
CA LYS A 134 5.70 8.03 -27.43
C LYS A 134 5.03 6.85 -28.16
N ASN A 135 5.79 5.83 -28.56
CA ASN A 135 5.31 4.59 -29.16
C ASN A 135 4.98 3.55 -28.06
N GLY A 136 3.98 3.90 -27.24
CA GLY A 136 3.01 2.98 -26.62
C GLY A 136 3.49 1.73 -25.90
N SER A 137 4.69 1.70 -25.31
CA SER A 137 5.12 0.50 -24.60
C SER A 137 6.23 0.75 -23.61
N ILE A 138 5.83 0.81 -22.34
CA ILE A 138 6.73 0.83 -21.19
C ILE A 138 7.31 -0.58 -21.07
N PRO A 139 8.62 -0.82 -21.30
CA PRO A 139 9.22 -2.02 -20.76
C PRO A 139 9.23 -1.84 -19.24
N LEU A 140 8.42 -2.61 -18.50
CA LEU A 140 8.69 -2.73 -17.09
C LEU A 140 10.06 -3.39 -17.00
N GLY A 141 11.01 -2.71 -16.38
CA GLY A 141 12.33 -3.23 -16.07
C GLY A 141 12.28 -4.36 -15.04
N TYR A 142 11.34 -5.29 -15.18
CA TYR A 142 11.49 -6.64 -14.67
C TYR A 142 12.17 -7.43 -15.78
N ASP A 143 13.48 -7.17 -15.92
CA ASP A 143 14.40 -8.13 -16.52
C ASP A 143 14.49 -9.30 -15.53
N ALA A 144 13.39 -10.06 -15.43
CA ALA A 144 13.38 -11.33 -14.73
C ALA A 144 14.43 -12.16 -15.43
N GLY A 145 15.39 -12.69 -14.68
CA GLY A 145 16.51 -13.51 -15.16
C GLY A 145 16.09 -14.82 -15.84
N GLY A 146 15.30 -14.71 -16.91
CA GLY A 146 14.74 -15.78 -17.73
C GLY A 146 15.70 -16.27 -18.80
N GLU A 147 16.79 -15.54 -19.09
CA GLU A 147 17.86 -16.04 -19.95
C GLU A 147 18.47 -17.35 -19.43
N MET A 148 18.50 -17.56 -18.09
CA MET A 148 18.96 -18.84 -17.52
C MET A 148 17.93 -19.97 -17.59
N LEU A 149 16.65 -19.68 -17.87
CA LEU A 149 15.56 -20.68 -17.85
C LEU A 149 14.85 -20.84 -19.20
N GLY A 150 15.28 -20.15 -20.25
CA GLY A 150 14.67 -20.23 -21.58
C GLY A 150 13.25 -19.65 -21.63
N ILE A 151 12.93 -18.71 -20.74
CA ILE A 151 11.61 -18.05 -20.72
C ILE A 151 11.70 -16.77 -21.55
N ALA A 152 10.92 -16.70 -22.62
CA ALA A 152 10.73 -15.50 -23.40
C ALA A 152 9.56 -14.70 -22.82
N ALA A 153 9.76 -13.40 -22.62
CA ALA A 153 8.70 -12.50 -22.17
C ALA A 153 8.71 -11.21 -23.01
N GLY A 154 7.54 -10.62 -23.22
CA GLY A 154 7.39 -9.34 -23.89
C GLY A 154 6.22 -8.57 -23.31
N GLU A 155 6.41 -7.27 -23.08
CA GLU A 155 5.41 -6.43 -22.42
C GLU A 155 5.12 -5.16 -23.23
N ALA A 156 3.85 -4.76 -23.24
CA ALA A 156 3.37 -3.51 -23.81
C ALA A 156 2.36 -2.84 -22.87
N VAL A 157 2.41 -1.51 -22.78
CA VAL A 157 1.54 -0.74 -21.88
C VAL A 157 0.98 0.45 -22.63
N GLY A 158 -0.34 0.63 -22.57
CA GLY A 158 -1.02 1.72 -23.27
C GLY A 158 -2.46 1.90 -22.84
N LYS A 159 -3.23 2.60 -23.67
CA LYS A 159 -4.61 2.96 -23.32
C LYS A 159 -5.58 1.79 -23.56
N PRO A 160 -6.75 1.78 -22.88
CA PRO A 160 -7.73 0.70 -23.03
C PRO A 160 -8.27 0.49 -24.46
N ASP A 161 -8.31 1.55 -25.26
CA ASP A 161 -8.74 1.53 -26.66
C ASP A 161 -7.75 0.85 -27.62
N GLU A 162 -6.51 0.61 -27.18
CA GLU A 162 -5.42 0.08 -28.01
C GLU A 162 -5.08 -1.40 -27.70
N ILE A 163 -5.95 -2.13 -27.00
CA ILE A 163 -5.67 -3.48 -26.48
C ILE A 163 -5.16 -4.48 -27.54
N THR A 164 -5.69 -4.42 -28.76
CA THR A 164 -5.27 -5.31 -29.86
C THR A 164 -3.82 -5.03 -30.26
N GLU A 165 -3.43 -3.76 -30.31
CA GLU A 165 -2.07 -3.35 -30.65
C GLU A 165 -1.10 -3.66 -29.52
N LEU A 166 -1.52 -3.48 -28.26
CA LEU A 166 -0.73 -3.85 -27.09
C LEU A 166 -0.44 -5.36 -27.04
N ARG A 167 -1.43 -6.20 -27.36
CA ARG A 167 -1.22 -7.66 -27.47
C ARG A 167 -0.24 -8.02 -28.58
N ARG A 168 -0.40 -7.41 -29.75
CA ARG A 168 0.50 -7.62 -30.89
C ARG A 168 1.95 -7.28 -30.51
N LEU A 169 2.14 -6.13 -29.87
CA LEU A 169 3.45 -5.61 -29.48
C LEU A 169 4.11 -6.43 -28.36
N ALA A 170 3.34 -6.88 -27.37
CA ALA A 170 3.82 -7.77 -26.33
C ALA A 170 4.33 -9.10 -26.91
N VAL A 171 3.58 -9.72 -27.83
CA VAL A 171 3.99 -10.96 -28.51
C VAL A 171 5.20 -10.74 -29.41
N GLU A 172 5.26 -9.63 -30.15
CA GLU A 172 6.38 -9.29 -31.02
C GLU A 172 7.69 -9.16 -30.21
N ARG A 173 7.64 -8.49 -29.06
CA ARG A 173 8.78 -8.37 -28.14
C ARG A 173 9.20 -9.71 -27.54
N MET A 174 8.24 -10.55 -27.17
CA MET A 174 8.52 -11.90 -26.68
C MET A 174 9.25 -12.74 -27.74
N LEU A 175 8.82 -12.66 -28.99
CA LEU A 175 9.48 -13.36 -30.11
C LEU A 175 10.88 -12.80 -30.38
N GLN A 176 11.06 -11.48 -30.36
CA GLN A 176 12.38 -10.85 -30.50
C GLN A 176 13.34 -11.29 -29.39
N ASN A 177 12.85 -11.38 -28.15
CA ASN A 177 13.65 -11.88 -27.03
C ASN A 177 13.99 -13.37 -27.18
N ALA A 178 13.07 -14.19 -27.69
CA ALA A 178 13.35 -15.60 -27.99
C ALA A 178 14.41 -15.77 -29.09
N GLU A 179 14.35 -14.96 -30.14
CA GLU A 179 15.33 -14.95 -31.22
C GLU A 179 16.71 -14.53 -30.71
N ALA A 180 16.79 -13.50 -29.85
CA ALA A 180 18.03 -13.08 -29.20
C ALA A 180 18.66 -14.20 -28.34
N MET A 181 17.85 -15.09 -27.77
CA MET A 181 18.30 -16.28 -27.03
C MET A 181 18.72 -17.46 -27.94
N GLY A 182 18.62 -17.32 -29.26
CA GLY A 182 18.92 -18.36 -30.25
C GLY A 182 17.86 -19.46 -30.34
N ALA A 183 16.61 -19.15 -29.98
CA ALA A 183 15.49 -20.06 -30.12
C ALA A 183 14.89 -20.03 -31.54
N VAL A 184 14.34 -21.15 -31.98
CA VAL A 184 13.64 -21.32 -33.27
C VAL A 184 12.17 -20.93 -33.16
N GLY A 185 11.62 -20.96 -31.94
CA GLY A 185 10.25 -20.56 -31.66
C GLY A 185 9.94 -20.46 -30.17
N VAL A 186 8.71 -20.06 -29.87
CA VAL A 186 8.17 -19.97 -28.51
C VAL A 186 6.94 -20.85 -28.41
N VAL A 187 6.87 -21.67 -27.35
CA VAL A 187 5.73 -22.55 -27.04
C VAL A 187 5.14 -22.19 -25.68
N ASP A 188 3.93 -22.67 -25.42
CA ASP A 188 3.21 -22.42 -24.15
C ASP A 188 3.07 -20.91 -23.86
N ILE A 189 2.51 -20.19 -24.84
CA ILE A 189 2.36 -18.74 -24.76
C ILE A 189 1.17 -18.40 -23.86
N ASP A 190 1.44 -17.67 -22.79
CA ASP A 190 0.44 -17.06 -21.93
C ASP A 190 0.42 -15.53 -22.14
N VAL A 191 -0.77 -14.94 -22.15
CA VAL A 191 -0.94 -13.49 -22.36
C VAL A 191 -1.85 -12.92 -21.28
N GLU A 192 -1.24 -12.23 -20.34
CA GLU A 192 -1.93 -11.60 -19.22
C GLU A 192 -2.20 -10.12 -19.53
N VAL A 193 -3.42 -9.66 -19.19
CA VAL A 193 -3.79 -8.24 -19.28
C VAL A 193 -4.10 -7.72 -17.89
N THR A 194 -3.22 -6.85 -17.39
CA THR A 194 -3.38 -6.20 -16.09
C THR A 194 -3.92 -4.79 -16.27
N VAL A 195 -4.99 -4.49 -15.54
CA VAL A 195 -5.59 -3.15 -15.52
C VAL A 195 -4.98 -2.36 -14.36
N LEU A 196 -4.19 -1.34 -14.69
CA LEU A 196 -3.58 -0.44 -13.71
C LEU A 196 -4.46 0.80 -13.56
N ARG A 197 -5.03 0.98 -12.36
CA ARG A 197 -5.84 2.17 -12.02
C ARG A 197 -5.02 3.13 -11.19
N GLY A 198 -4.73 4.30 -11.75
CA GLY A 198 -4.03 5.40 -11.07
C GLY A 198 -4.82 6.70 -11.09
N LEU A 199 -4.31 7.71 -10.37
CA LEU A 199 -4.89 9.07 -10.32
C LEU A 199 -4.94 9.77 -11.70
N GLY A 200 -4.22 9.25 -12.70
CA GLY A 200 -4.16 9.78 -14.07
C GLY A 200 -5.00 9.03 -15.11
N GLY A 201 -5.82 8.05 -14.70
CA GLY A 201 -6.65 7.25 -15.60
C GLY A 201 -6.38 5.74 -15.53
N GLU A 202 -7.08 4.99 -16.38
CA GLU A 202 -6.94 3.54 -16.53
C GLU A 202 -5.91 3.25 -17.64
N VAL A 203 -4.92 2.43 -17.34
CA VAL A 203 -3.87 2.00 -18.28
C VAL A 203 -3.86 0.48 -18.32
N LEU A 204 -3.74 -0.11 -19.50
CA LEU A 204 -3.60 -1.55 -19.67
C LEU A 204 -2.12 -1.91 -19.81
N ALA A 205 -1.66 -2.86 -19.00
CA ALA A 205 -0.40 -3.56 -19.19
C ALA A 205 -0.70 -4.95 -19.75
N VAL A 206 -0.04 -5.31 -20.85
CA VAL A 206 -0.17 -6.61 -21.51
C VAL A 206 1.17 -7.30 -21.48
N THR A 207 1.22 -8.46 -20.85
CA THR A 207 2.43 -9.26 -20.69
C THR A 207 2.24 -10.59 -21.41
N ALA A 208 3.08 -10.88 -22.39
CA ALA A 208 3.17 -12.17 -23.06
C ALA A 208 4.38 -12.93 -22.50
N THR A 209 4.18 -14.18 -22.09
CA THR A 209 5.25 -15.06 -21.62
C THR A 209 5.16 -16.39 -22.35
N GLY A 210 6.30 -17.07 -22.52
CA GLY A 210 6.35 -18.39 -23.12
C GLY A 210 7.72 -19.02 -23.00
N THR A 211 7.83 -20.29 -23.38
CA THR A 211 9.09 -21.03 -23.33
C THR A 211 9.76 -21.01 -24.69
N ALA A 212 10.98 -20.50 -24.76
CA ALA A 212 11.80 -20.45 -25.96
C ALA A 212 12.44 -21.82 -26.24
N VAL A 213 12.22 -22.35 -27.45
CA VAL A 213 12.67 -23.69 -27.86
C VAL A 213 13.80 -23.57 -28.88
N LYS A 214 14.92 -24.23 -28.59
CA LYS A 214 16.04 -24.37 -29.54
C LYS A 214 15.83 -25.62 -30.38
N GLY A 215 16.10 -25.51 -31.68
CA GLY A 215 16.07 -26.64 -32.63
C GLY A 215 17.29 -27.53 -32.52
#